data_AF-A0A7R9T0A0-F1
#
_entry.id   AF-A0A7R9T0A0-F1
#
_cell.length_a   1.000
_cell.length_b   1.000
_cell.length_c   1.000
_cell.angle_alpha   90.00
_cell.angle_beta   90.00
_cell.angle_gamma   90.00
#
_symmetry.space_group_name_H-M   'P 1'
#
loop_
_entity.id
_entity.type
_entity.pdbx_description
1 polymer ?
#
loop_
_entity_poly.entity_id
_entity_poly.type
_entity_poly.pdbx_seq_one_letter_code
_entity_poly.pdbx_strand_id
1 'polypeptide(L)'
;MSKNKIAYFYDADVGNYYYGQGHPMKPHRMRMTHNLLLHYGLHSRMEVFQPALASAEDMTLFHSDDYVEFLRLVTPENQHEHIRQLKRFNVAEDCPVFDGLFNFCQVYTGGSVGGAVRLNHGQSDTVVNWSGGLHHAKKAEASGFCYINDIVLCILELLKVHQRVLYIDIDIHHGDGVEEAFYTTDRVMTVSFHKFGEYFPGTGHLQDVGQHAGKYYSVNVPLKDGIDDGSYEQLYKPIMAKVMEVFRPEAIVFQSGADSLSGDRLGCFNLSIRGHAECLKYMRTFHIPMIVLGGGGYTIRNVARCWAYETGCLLGVDMDDTLPTNDYSEYFGPTRQLHIQTSNMENQNTVEYLQGVRNRILEHLSQLQPAPSVPLHEAPTTHVSSKHVQSMNTERDNDAYPPAHDAELDHERDTEHKPERNVGTSNENELPSSAISTQARNELIQTVDMLGLPGHSRAHDMLPNSTNE
;
A
#
# COMPACT_ATOMS: atom_id res chain seq x y z
N MET A 1 -7.53 16.06 28.48
CA MET A 1 -6.69 15.31 27.53
C MET A 1 -6.19 16.29 26.49
N SER A 2 -4.89 16.33 26.21
CA SER A 2 -4.37 17.13 25.10
C SER A 2 -5.00 16.66 23.79
N LYS A 3 -5.31 17.59 22.89
CA LYS A 3 -5.82 17.27 21.56
C LYS A 3 -4.74 16.48 20.81
N ASN A 4 -5.11 15.34 20.21
CA ASN A 4 -4.21 14.47 19.44
C ASN A 4 -3.49 15.29 18.37
N LYS A 5 -2.15 15.33 18.38
CA LYS A 5 -1.34 16.08 17.41
C LYS A 5 -1.18 15.27 16.14
N ILE A 6 -1.78 15.76 15.05
CA ILE A 6 -1.75 15.11 13.75
C ILE A 6 -0.89 15.94 12.81
N ALA A 7 0.13 15.31 12.23
CA ALA A 7 0.91 15.87 11.14
C ALA A 7 0.54 15.18 9.82
N TYR A 8 0.60 15.93 8.72
CA TYR A 8 0.29 15.45 7.38
C TYR A 8 1.37 15.92 6.40
N PHE A 9 1.97 14.98 5.67
CA PHE A 9 2.99 15.26 4.66
C PHE A 9 2.39 15.30 3.26
N TYR A 10 2.71 16.36 2.52
CA TYR A 10 2.30 16.53 1.14
C TYR A 10 3.31 17.38 0.37
N ASP A 11 3.72 16.89 -0.79
CA ASP A 11 4.48 17.67 -1.77
C ASP A 11 3.58 18.00 -2.96
N ALA A 12 3.59 19.25 -3.41
CA ALA A 12 2.72 19.73 -4.49
C ALA A 12 3.00 19.03 -5.84
N ASP A 13 4.23 18.58 -6.07
CA ASP A 13 4.65 17.94 -7.31
C ASP A 13 4.30 16.45 -7.38
N VAL A 14 3.95 15.81 -6.25
CA VAL A 14 3.66 14.37 -6.19
C VAL A 14 2.55 13.95 -7.18
N GLY A 15 1.59 14.84 -7.44
CA GLY A 15 0.50 14.61 -8.38
C GLY A 15 0.84 14.80 -9.85
N ASN A 16 2.04 15.29 -10.18
CA ASN A 16 2.51 15.51 -11.56
C ASN A 16 3.23 14.30 -12.14
N TYR A 17 3.78 13.40 -11.32
CA TYR A 17 4.48 12.22 -11.81
C TYR A 17 3.51 11.28 -12.54
N TYR A 18 3.97 10.72 -13.66
CA TYR A 18 3.14 9.96 -14.59
C TYR A 18 3.83 8.66 -14.99
N TYR A 19 3.25 7.53 -14.58
CA TYR A 19 3.78 6.20 -14.85
C TYR A 19 3.74 5.81 -16.34
N GLY A 20 2.97 6.52 -17.17
CA GLY A 20 2.84 6.23 -18.59
C GLY A 20 1.39 5.96 -19.04
N GLN A 21 1.21 5.92 -20.36
CA GLN A 21 -0.10 5.70 -20.97
C GLN A 21 -0.65 4.32 -20.63
N GLY A 22 -1.93 4.25 -20.28
CA GLY A 22 -2.60 3.01 -19.90
C GLY A 22 -2.30 2.51 -18.49
N HIS A 23 -1.23 2.98 -17.84
CA HIS A 23 -0.81 2.49 -16.53
C HIS A 23 -1.87 2.80 -15.43
N PRO A 24 -2.19 1.84 -14.56
CA PRO A 24 -3.25 2.00 -13.55
C PRO A 24 -2.82 2.90 -12.37
N MET A 25 -1.56 2.85 -11.96
CA MET A 25 -1.03 3.74 -10.91
C MET A 25 -1.03 5.19 -11.40
N LYS A 26 -1.77 6.05 -10.69
CA LYS A 26 -1.91 7.49 -11.00
C LYS A 26 -1.60 8.32 -9.76
N PRO A 27 -0.36 8.82 -9.58
CA PRO A 27 0.02 9.69 -8.47
C PRO A 27 -0.89 10.91 -8.28
N HIS A 28 -1.54 11.37 -9.35
CA HIS A 28 -2.57 12.42 -9.31
C HIS A 28 -3.67 12.22 -8.24
N ARG A 29 -3.97 10.96 -7.86
CA ARG A 29 -4.91 10.67 -6.77
C ARG A 29 -4.51 11.33 -5.44
N MET A 30 -3.22 11.53 -5.16
CA MET A 30 -2.74 12.27 -3.98
C MET A 30 -3.18 13.73 -4.00
N ARG A 31 -3.09 14.37 -5.18
CA ARG A 31 -3.48 15.76 -5.37
C ARG A 31 -5.00 15.91 -5.22
N MET A 32 -5.77 14.97 -5.76
CA MET A 32 -7.22 14.95 -5.57
C MET A 32 -7.59 14.83 -4.09
N THR A 33 -6.93 13.93 -3.34
CA THR A 33 -7.10 13.83 -1.88
C THR A 33 -6.77 15.14 -1.19
N HIS A 34 -5.59 15.70 -1.45
CA HIS A 34 -5.15 16.96 -0.85
C HIS A 34 -6.15 18.10 -1.09
N ASN A 35 -6.64 18.23 -2.31
CA ASN A 35 -7.64 19.24 -2.68
C ASN A 35 -8.95 19.05 -1.90
N LEU A 36 -9.44 17.81 -1.73
CA LEU A 36 -10.58 17.55 -0.84
C LEU A 36 -10.29 17.93 0.62
N LEU A 37 -9.11 17.63 1.16
CA LEU A 37 -8.72 18.03 2.52
C LEU A 37 -8.74 19.55 2.70
N LEU A 38 -8.34 20.31 1.67
CA LEU A 38 -8.41 21.77 1.67
C LEU A 38 -9.87 22.24 1.71
N HIS A 39 -10.72 21.74 0.81
CA HIS A 39 -12.11 22.18 0.66
C HIS A 39 -13.04 21.73 1.79
N TYR A 40 -12.74 20.62 2.47
CA TYR A 40 -13.40 20.25 3.74
C TYR A 40 -12.85 21.03 4.95
N GLY A 41 -11.81 21.85 4.78
CA GLY A 41 -11.18 22.62 5.86
C GLY A 41 -10.37 21.77 6.84
N LEU A 42 -10.01 20.53 6.49
CA LEU A 42 -9.30 19.58 7.37
C LEU A 42 -7.84 20.00 7.61
N HIS A 43 -7.20 20.61 6.60
CA HIS A 43 -5.83 21.12 6.70
C HIS A 43 -5.63 22.08 7.89
N SER A 44 -6.64 22.90 8.22
CA SER A 44 -6.59 23.84 9.36
C SER A 44 -6.58 23.17 10.74
N ARG A 45 -6.77 21.85 10.80
CA ARG A 45 -6.86 21.06 12.05
C ARG A 45 -5.68 20.13 12.27
N MET A 46 -4.70 20.12 11.37
CA MET A 46 -3.47 19.34 11.42
C MET A 46 -2.27 20.19 11.02
N GLU A 47 -1.07 19.74 11.35
CA GLU A 47 0.17 20.38 10.91
C GLU A 47 0.53 19.84 9.52
N VAL A 48 0.60 20.70 8.50
CA VAL A 48 0.91 20.30 7.13
C VAL A 48 2.38 20.57 6.84
N PHE A 49 3.11 19.55 6.38
CA PHE A 49 4.52 19.61 6.07
C PHE A 49 4.77 19.25 4.61
N GLN A 50 5.69 19.97 3.97
CA GLN A 50 6.32 19.48 2.76
C GLN A 50 7.42 18.49 3.16
N PRO A 51 7.44 17.26 2.61
CA PRO A 51 8.49 16.30 2.92
C PRO A 51 9.83 16.81 2.35
N ALA A 52 10.88 16.68 3.15
CA ALA A 52 12.22 16.76 2.59
C ALA A 52 12.51 15.50 1.76
N LEU A 53 13.19 15.69 0.64
CA LEU A 53 13.56 14.59 -0.25
C LEU A 53 14.49 13.61 0.46
N ALA A 54 14.11 12.34 0.51
CA ALA A 54 14.98 11.29 1.03
C ALA A 54 16.27 11.20 0.18
N SER A 55 17.41 11.09 0.84
CA SER A 55 18.70 10.93 0.16
C SER A 55 18.89 9.49 -0.33
N ALA A 56 19.86 9.28 -1.24
CA ALA A 56 20.23 7.93 -1.62
C ALA A 56 20.78 7.16 -0.41
N GLU A 57 21.51 7.83 0.48
CA GLU A 57 22.00 7.24 1.73
C GLU A 57 20.85 6.74 2.61
N ASP A 58 19.77 7.52 2.76
CA ASP A 58 18.59 7.09 3.51
C ASP A 58 17.95 5.82 2.91
N MET A 59 17.84 5.75 1.58
CA MET A 59 17.25 4.60 0.89
C MET A 59 18.10 3.32 1.04
N THR A 60 19.43 3.46 1.04
CA THR A 60 20.37 2.33 1.19
C THR A 60 20.42 1.73 2.60
N LEU A 61 19.73 2.32 3.58
CA LEU A 61 19.54 1.69 4.90
C LEU A 61 18.81 0.34 4.80
N PHE A 62 18.00 0.15 3.75
CA PHE A 62 17.39 -1.13 3.42
C PHE A 62 17.82 -1.65 2.04
N HIS A 63 17.71 -0.82 1.00
CA HIS A 63 17.93 -1.24 -0.37
C HIS A 63 19.42 -1.43 -0.68
N SER A 64 19.74 -2.25 -1.69
CA SER A 64 21.14 -2.39 -2.14
C SER A 64 21.65 -1.11 -2.81
N ASP A 65 22.91 -0.77 -2.57
CA ASP A 65 23.55 0.43 -3.12
C ASP A 65 23.44 0.49 -4.66
N ASP A 66 23.64 -0.64 -5.32
CA ASP A 66 23.60 -0.74 -6.78
C ASP A 66 22.19 -0.59 -7.37
N TYR A 67 21.15 -0.92 -6.61
CA TYR A 67 19.76 -0.73 -7.02
C TYR A 67 19.35 0.75 -6.89
N VAL A 68 19.66 1.39 -5.74
CA VAL A 68 19.37 2.81 -5.52
C VAL A 68 20.14 3.68 -6.52
N GLU A 69 21.41 3.37 -6.76
CA GLU A 69 22.21 4.09 -7.76
C GLU A 69 21.65 3.92 -9.17
N PHE A 70 21.15 2.73 -9.52
CA PHE A 70 20.48 2.54 -10.80
C PHE A 70 19.22 3.40 -10.92
N LEU A 71 18.34 3.41 -9.91
CA LEU A 71 17.13 4.24 -9.92
C LEU A 71 17.46 5.74 -10.02
N ARG A 72 18.57 6.17 -9.41
CA ARG A 72 19.05 7.55 -9.46
C ARG A 72 19.54 7.98 -10.83
N LEU A 73 20.07 7.03 -11.62
CA LEU A 73 20.70 7.31 -12.92
C LEU A 73 19.77 7.06 -14.11
N VAL A 74 18.83 6.12 -14.00
CA VAL A 74 17.99 5.71 -15.13
C VAL A 74 16.97 6.80 -15.48
N THR A 75 16.86 7.12 -16.77
CA THR A 75 15.90 8.05 -17.35
C THR A 75 15.26 7.45 -18.60
N PRO A 76 14.12 7.97 -19.07
CA PRO A 76 13.51 7.49 -20.31
C PRO A 76 14.47 7.54 -21.52
N GLU A 77 15.38 8.51 -21.57
CA GLU A 77 16.36 8.69 -22.64
C GLU A 77 17.46 7.62 -22.59
N ASN A 78 17.99 7.29 -21.41
CA ASN A 78 19.15 6.40 -21.28
C ASN A 78 18.80 4.94 -20.96
N GLN A 79 17.54 4.60 -20.69
CA GLN A 79 17.13 3.26 -20.25
C GLN A 79 17.61 2.12 -21.19
N HIS A 80 17.74 2.40 -22.49
CA HIS A 80 18.27 1.47 -23.49
C HIS A 80 19.75 1.09 -23.27
N GLU A 81 20.52 1.91 -22.56
CA GLU A 81 21.89 1.62 -22.13
C GLU A 81 21.91 0.70 -20.89
N HIS A 82 20.79 0.62 -20.17
CA HIS A 82 20.64 -0.08 -18.90
C HIS A 82 19.86 -1.41 -18.99
N ILE A 83 19.70 -2.00 -20.18
CA ILE A 83 18.87 -3.22 -20.43
C ILE A 83 19.13 -4.35 -19.42
N ARG A 84 20.40 -4.60 -19.06
CA ARG A 84 20.74 -5.65 -18.08
C ARG A 84 20.27 -5.31 -16.66
N GLN A 85 20.36 -4.04 -16.26
CA GLN A 85 19.92 -3.57 -14.95
C GLN A 85 18.40 -3.49 -14.89
N LEU A 86 17.71 -3.03 -15.94
CA LEU A 86 16.25 -3.07 -16.05
C LEU A 86 15.69 -4.47 -15.76
N LYS A 87 16.25 -5.49 -16.43
CA LYS A 87 15.86 -6.88 -16.20
C LYS A 87 16.22 -7.37 -14.79
N ARG A 88 17.43 -7.05 -14.30
CA ARG A 88 17.92 -7.50 -12.99
C ARG A 88 17.10 -6.92 -11.84
N PHE A 89 16.70 -5.67 -11.95
CA PHE A 89 16.02 -4.90 -10.91
C PHE A 89 14.50 -4.83 -11.12
N ASN A 90 13.98 -5.62 -12.07
CA ASN A 90 12.57 -5.72 -12.40
C ASN A 90 11.88 -4.37 -12.68
N VAL A 91 12.61 -3.46 -13.33
CA VAL A 91 12.08 -2.17 -13.83
C VAL A 91 11.73 -2.37 -15.30
N ALA A 92 10.48 -2.72 -15.53
CA ALA A 92 9.94 -3.16 -16.82
C ALA A 92 8.45 -2.76 -16.94
N GLU A 93 7.59 -3.65 -17.46
CA GLU A 93 6.20 -3.34 -17.81
C GLU A 93 5.39 -2.76 -16.65
N ASP A 94 5.31 -3.48 -15.52
CA ASP A 94 4.58 -3.02 -14.33
C ASP A 94 5.32 -1.88 -13.61
N CYS A 95 6.66 -1.83 -13.70
CA CYS A 95 7.46 -0.82 -13.03
C CYS A 95 8.25 0.00 -14.07
N PRO A 96 7.59 0.88 -14.82
CA PRO A 96 8.20 1.58 -15.95
C PRO A 96 9.20 2.65 -15.53
N VAL A 97 10.16 2.94 -16.42
CA VAL A 97 10.97 4.16 -16.30
C VAL A 97 10.15 5.35 -16.78
N PHE A 98 10.06 6.41 -15.97
CA PHE A 98 9.39 7.66 -16.32
C PHE A 98 10.14 8.89 -15.82
N ASP A 99 9.82 10.05 -16.36
CA ASP A 99 10.45 11.32 -16.00
C ASP A 99 10.26 11.64 -14.52
N GLY A 100 11.37 11.85 -13.82
CA GLY A 100 11.36 12.14 -12.38
C GLY A 100 11.09 10.92 -11.50
N LEU A 101 11.25 9.69 -11.99
CA LEU A 101 11.11 8.45 -11.20
C LEU A 101 11.83 8.52 -9.84
N PHE A 102 13.11 8.91 -9.83
CA PHE A 102 13.85 9.00 -8.58
C PHE A 102 13.29 10.07 -7.65
N ASN A 103 12.96 11.26 -8.16
CA ASN A 103 12.34 12.32 -7.35
C ASN A 103 10.99 11.88 -6.75
N PHE A 104 10.17 11.15 -7.50
CA PHE A 104 8.95 10.54 -6.97
C PHE A 104 9.27 9.63 -5.78
N CYS A 105 10.30 8.79 -5.90
CA CYS A 105 10.78 7.93 -4.81
C CYS A 105 11.25 8.72 -3.59
N GLN A 106 11.98 9.81 -3.81
CA GLN A 106 12.47 10.66 -2.72
C GLN A 106 11.34 11.35 -1.95
N VAL A 107 10.29 11.81 -2.65
CA VAL A 107 9.15 12.52 -2.04
C VAL A 107 8.38 11.60 -1.09
N TYR A 108 7.92 10.44 -1.55
CA TYR A 108 7.11 9.57 -0.70
C TYR A 108 7.92 8.95 0.43
N THR A 109 9.19 8.61 0.17
CA THR A 109 10.10 8.08 1.20
C THR A 109 10.39 9.13 2.26
N GLY A 110 10.62 10.36 1.84
CA GLY A 110 10.87 11.50 2.73
C GLY A 110 9.71 11.78 3.67
N GLY A 111 8.47 11.67 3.18
CA GLY A 111 7.27 11.81 4.01
C GLY A 111 7.15 10.72 5.08
N SER A 112 7.43 9.46 4.73
CA SER A 112 7.33 8.33 5.65
C SER A 112 8.44 8.34 6.70
N VAL A 113 9.69 8.55 6.29
CA VAL A 113 10.85 8.64 7.22
C VAL A 113 10.77 9.90 8.08
N GLY A 114 10.45 11.05 7.48
CA GLY A 114 10.25 12.31 8.23
C GLY A 114 9.12 12.19 9.25
N GLY A 115 8.05 11.48 8.91
CA GLY A 115 6.97 11.13 9.83
C GLY A 115 7.42 10.27 11.00
N ALA A 116 8.19 9.21 10.74
CA ALA A 116 8.76 8.35 11.78
C ALA A 116 9.67 9.13 12.75
N VAL A 117 10.51 10.04 12.22
CA VAL A 117 11.32 10.94 13.05
C VAL A 117 10.44 11.79 13.97
N ARG A 118 9.36 12.39 13.46
CA ARG A 118 8.42 13.18 14.31
C ARG A 118 7.79 12.36 15.43
N LEU A 119 7.38 11.12 15.14
CA LEU A 119 6.83 10.20 16.14
C LEU A 119 7.88 9.85 17.21
N ASN A 120 9.09 9.46 16.80
CA ASN A 120 10.21 9.15 17.70
C ASN A 120 10.55 10.31 18.64
N HIS A 121 10.43 11.55 18.16
CA HIS A 121 10.67 12.77 18.94
C HIS A 121 9.47 13.25 19.76
N GLY A 122 8.33 12.52 19.75
CA GLY A 122 7.11 12.90 20.47
C GLY A 122 6.48 14.22 19.99
N GLN A 123 6.77 14.62 18.75
CA GLN A 123 6.26 15.86 18.17
C GLN A 123 4.84 15.71 17.63
N SER A 124 4.45 14.50 17.27
CA SER A 124 3.12 14.13 16.79
C SER A 124 2.68 12.82 17.43
N ASP A 125 1.37 12.65 17.60
CA ASP A 125 0.76 11.39 18.05
C ASP A 125 0.35 10.53 16.83
N THR A 126 0.01 11.20 15.72
CA THR A 126 -0.29 10.54 14.44
C THR A 126 0.34 11.31 13.29
N VAL A 127 0.90 10.60 12.32
CA VAL A 127 1.41 11.19 11.08
C VAL A 127 0.70 10.55 9.89
N VAL A 128 0.36 11.35 8.87
CA VAL A 128 -0.27 10.89 7.64
C VAL A 128 0.63 11.20 6.44
N ASN A 129 0.92 10.19 5.62
CA ASN A 129 1.60 10.36 4.32
C ASN A 129 0.91 9.51 3.26
N TRP A 130 -0.08 10.08 2.58
CA TRP A 130 -0.83 9.38 1.53
C TRP A 130 0.01 9.00 0.32
N SER A 131 1.15 9.67 0.09
CA SER A 131 2.03 9.35 -1.03
C SER A 131 2.85 8.07 -0.83
N GLY A 132 3.06 7.66 0.42
CA GLY A 132 3.78 6.44 0.78
C GLY A 132 2.90 5.19 0.79
N GLY A 133 3.43 4.11 1.37
CA GLY A 133 2.73 2.83 1.45
C GLY A 133 3.06 1.87 0.30
N LEU A 134 4.24 2.02 -0.33
CA LEU A 134 4.65 1.23 -1.49
C LEU A 134 5.23 -0.13 -1.04
N HIS A 135 4.35 -1.01 -0.58
CA HIS A 135 4.68 -2.22 0.17
C HIS A 135 5.33 -3.37 -0.63
N HIS A 136 5.28 -3.35 -1.96
CA HIS A 136 5.79 -4.45 -2.80
C HIS A 136 7.28 -4.34 -3.11
N ALA A 137 7.88 -3.16 -2.95
CA ALA A 137 9.29 -2.94 -3.26
C ALA A 137 10.19 -3.86 -2.42
N LYS A 138 11.15 -4.51 -3.09
CA LYS A 138 12.07 -5.48 -2.48
C LYS A 138 13.41 -4.83 -2.19
N LYS A 139 14.31 -5.58 -1.52
CA LYS A 139 15.65 -5.07 -1.19
C LYS A 139 16.45 -4.62 -2.43
N ALA A 140 16.32 -5.34 -3.54
CA ALA A 140 17.13 -5.10 -4.73
C ALA A 140 16.33 -5.21 -6.04
N GLU A 141 15.01 -5.03 -6.01
CA GLU A 141 14.18 -4.99 -7.21
C GLU A 141 12.86 -4.24 -6.97
N ALA A 142 12.33 -3.65 -8.04
CA ALA A 142 10.98 -3.10 -8.05
C ALA A 142 9.95 -4.23 -8.18
N SER A 143 8.74 -4.01 -7.69
CA SER A 143 7.64 -4.96 -7.84
C SER A 143 6.31 -4.25 -7.61
N GLY A 144 5.25 -4.65 -8.33
CA GLY A 144 3.88 -4.15 -8.09
C GLY A 144 3.77 -2.62 -8.02
N PHE A 145 4.36 -1.92 -8.99
CA PHE A 145 4.39 -0.44 -9.08
C PHE A 145 5.28 0.26 -8.04
N CYS A 146 5.98 -0.49 -7.19
CA CYS A 146 6.78 -0.02 -6.06
C CYS A 146 8.28 -0.14 -6.35
N TYR A 147 9.03 0.93 -6.10
CA TYR A 147 10.48 0.99 -6.34
C TYR A 147 11.27 1.03 -5.03
N ILE A 148 10.96 2.00 -4.15
CA ILE A 148 11.55 2.10 -2.81
C ILE A 148 10.48 1.75 -1.79
N ASN A 149 10.83 0.90 -0.82
CA ASN A 149 9.95 0.49 0.25
C ASN A 149 10.05 1.51 1.40
N ASP A 150 9.28 2.58 1.28
CA ASP A 150 9.23 3.66 2.27
C ASP A 150 8.75 3.17 3.64
N ILE A 151 7.94 2.11 3.66
CA ILE A 151 7.41 1.48 4.86
C ILE A 151 8.53 0.83 5.66
N VAL A 152 9.39 0.04 5.00
CA VAL A 152 10.53 -0.61 5.67
C VAL A 152 11.47 0.44 6.25
N LEU A 153 11.78 1.50 5.50
CA LEU A 153 12.62 2.60 5.97
C LEU A 153 11.98 3.35 7.16
N CYS A 154 10.67 3.59 7.10
CA CYS A 154 9.90 4.15 8.21
C CYS A 154 9.96 3.26 9.47
N ILE A 155 9.78 1.95 9.33
CA ILE A 155 9.86 0.99 10.45
C ILE A 155 11.28 0.97 11.03
N LEU A 156 12.33 0.97 10.20
CA LEU A 156 13.71 1.03 10.64
C LEU A 156 14.01 2.30 11.46
N GLU A 157 13.43 3.44 11.08
CA GLU A 157 13.50 4.67 11.87
C GLU A 157 12.79 4.50 13.22
N LEU A 158 11.54 4.01 13.23
CA LEU A 158 10.79 3.77 14.49
C LEU A 158 11.52 2.80 15.44
N LEU A 159 12.18 1.78 14.91
CA LEU A 159 12.94 0.80 15.69
C LEU A 159 14.17 1.40 16.41
N LYS A 160 14.55 2.66 16.16
CA LYS A 160 15.57 3.36 16.94
C LYS A 160 15.09 3.71 18.36
N VAL A 161 13.78 3.88 18.54
CA VAL A 161 13.16 4.27 19.84
C VAL A 161 12.23 3.17 20.35
N HIS A 162 11.48 2.52 19.47
CA HIS A 162 10.45 1.56 19.81
C HIS A 162 10.99 0.12 19.74
N GLN A 163 10.79 -0.67 20.80
CA GLN A 163 11.23 -2.06 20.82
C GLN A 163 10.40 -2.93 19.88
N ARG A 164 9.10 -2.64 19.78
CA ARG A 164 8.12 -3.40 18.99
C ARG A 164 7.28 -2.47 18.11
N VAL A 165 7.37 -2.64 16.80
CA VAL A 165 6.60 -1.89 15.80
C VAL A 165 5.60 -2.82 15.15
N LEU A 166 4.32 -2.46 15.16
CA LEU A 166 3.27 -3.23 14.47
C LEU A 166 3.02 -2.62 13.09
N TYR A 167 3.14 -3.44 12.05
CA TYR A 167 2.73 -3.11 10.70
C TYR A 167 1.37 -3.74 10.40
N ILE A 168 0.42 -2.93 9.94
CA ILE A 168 -0.94 -3.34 9.56
C ILE A 168 -1.16 -2.94 8.12
N ASP A 169 -1.65 -3.88 7.32
CA ASP A 169 -1.86 -3.72 5.89
C ASP A 169 -3.28 -4.14 5.50
N ILE A 170 -4.05 -3.18 4.97
CA ILE A 170 -5.43 -3.39 4.49
C ILE A 170 -5.57 -3.15 2.97
N ASP A 171 -4.44 -3.09 2.25
CA ASP A 171 -4.42 -3.23 0.80
C ASP A 171 -5.01 -4.57 0.38
N ILE A 172 -5.59 -4.64 -0.82
CA ILE A 172 -6.10 -5.93 -1.30
C ILE A 172 -4.96 -6.91 -1.62
N HIS A 173 -3.76 -6.41 -1.91
CA HIS A 173 -2.57 -7.21 -2.18
C HIS A 173 -1.83 -7.52 -0.88
N HIS A 174 -1.19 -8.69 -0.83
CA HIS A 174 -0.34 -9.03 0.30
C HIS A 174 0.87 -8.07 0.38
N GLY A 175 1.12 -7.52 1.57
CA GLY A 175 2.25 -6.63 1.90
C GLY A 175 3.61 -7.34 1.94
N ASP A 176 3.95 -8.02 0.86
CA ASP A 176 5.02 -9.00 0.77
C ASP A 176 6.44 -8.42 0.92
N GLY A 177 6.71 -7.20 0.43
CA GLY A 177 8.01 -6.56 0.61
C GLY A 177 8.31 -6.20 2.06
N VAL A 178 7.29 -5.76 2.82
CA VAL A 178 7.42 -5.46 4.24
C VAL A 178 7.53 -6.75 5.06
N GLU A 179 6.70 -7.75 4.76
CA GLU A 179 6.78 -9.06 5.40
C GLU A 179 8.17 -9.70 5.20
N GLU A 180 8.68 -9.73 3.97
CA GLU A 180 9.99 -10.30 3.66
C GLU A 180 11.13 -9.59 4.42
N ALA A 181 11.09 -8.26 4.49
CA ALA A 181 12.12 -7.46 5.16
C ALA A 181 12.24 -7.78 6.67
N PHE A 182 11.14 -8.18 7.30
CA PHE A 182 11.08 -8.44 8.74
C PHE A 182 10.79 -9.90 9.11
N TYR A 183 10.78 -10.81 8.13
CA TYR A 183 10.36 -12.21 8.26
C TYR A 183 11.09 -13.02 9.34
N THR A 184 12.26 -12.56 9.77
CA THR A 184 13.15 -13.25 10.70
C THR A 184 13.35 -12.55 12.04
N THR A 185 12.64 -11.45 12.32
CA THR A 185 12.72 -10.69 13.58
C THR A 185 11.41 -10.73 14.36
N ASP A 186 11.50 -10.67 15.69
CA ASP A 186 10.40 -10.51 16.64
C ASP A 186 10.12 -9.05 17.03
N ARG A 187 10.93 -8.10 16.52
CA ARG A 187 10.75 -6.66 16.80
C ARG A 187 9.68 -6.01 15.95
N VAL A 188 9.30 -6.65 14.85
CA VAL A 188 8.26 -6.16 13.94
C VAL A 188 7.27 -7.27 13.72
N MET A 189 5.98 -6.98 13.93
CA MET A 189 4.92 -7.89 13.55
C MET A 189 4.24 -7.34 12.29
N THR A 190 4.14 -8.15 11.25
CA THR A 190 3.38 -7.82 10.04
C THR A 190 2.01 -8.47 10.09
N VAL A 191 0.95 -7.71 9.83
CA VAL A 191 -0.42 -8.22 9.76
C VAL A 191 -1.05 -7.74 8.46
N SER A 192 -1.37 -8.65 7.55
CA SER A 192 -1.92 -8.32 6.23
C SER A 192 -3.23 -9.03 5.96
N PHE A 193 -4.23 -8.28 5.47
CA PHE A 193 -5.55 -8.75 5.10
C PHE A 193 -5.79 -8.59 3.60
N HIS A 194 -5.66 -9.66 2.83
CA HIS A 194 -5.51 -9.56 1.38
C HIS A 194 -6.26 -10.68 0.65
N LYS A 195 -6.52 -10.46 -0.64
CA LYS A 195 -6.99 -11.53 -1.53
C LYS A 195 -5.89 -12.57 -1.71
N PHE A 196 -6.25 -13.84 -1.62
CA PHE A 196 -5.33 -14.94 -1.83
C PHE A 196 -5.92 -16.02 -2.76
N GLY A 197 -5.06 -16.56 -3.64
CA GLY A 197 -5.41 -17.54 -4.68
C GLY A 197 -5.54 -16.89 -6.06
N GLU A 198 -4.70 -17.34 -7.01
CA GLU A 198 -4.55 -16.79 -8.37
C GLU A 198 -4.56 -15.24 -8.40
N TYR A 199 -3.78 -14.61 -7.52
CA TYR A 199 -3.70 -13.15 -7.39
C TYR A 199 -2.28 -12.70 -7.08
N PHE A 200 -1.91 -11.50 -7.52
CA PHE A 200 -0.63 -10.89 -7.20
C PHE A 200 -0.57 -10.56 -5.70
N PRO A 201 0.58 -10.72 -5.00
CA PRO A 201 1.88 -11.20 -5.49
C PRO A 201 2.08 -12.73 -5.43
N GLY A 202 1.07 -13.50 -5.02
CA GLY A 202 1.13 -14.96 -4.90
C GLY A 202 1.70 -15.48 -3.58
N THR A 203 2.04 -14.59 -2.64
CA THR A 203 2.47 -14.90 -1.26
C THR A 203 1.37 -14.52 -0.26
N GLY A 204 1.60 -14.72 1.05
CA GLY A 204 0.62 -14.38 2.10
C GLY A 204 -0.30 -15.55 2.43
N HIS A 205 0.18 -16.79 2.28
CA HIS A 205 -0.62 -17.95 2.65
C HIS A 205 -0.82 -17.98 4.18
N LEU A 206 -1.93 -18.57 4.65
CA LEU A 206 -2.22 -18.73 6.08
C LEU A 206 -1.10 -19.40 6.91
N GLN A 207 -0.22 -20.16 6.24
CA GLN A 207 0.91 -20.88 6.85
C GLN A 207 2.23 -20.10 6.80
N ASP A 208 2.26 -18.96 6.11
CA ASP A 208 3.41 -18.07 6.06
C ASP A 208 3.41 -17.27 7.37
N VAL A 209 4.11 -17.79 8.37
CA VAL A 209 4.08 -17.28 9.75
C VAL A 209 5.41 -16.70 10.19
N GLY A 210 6.34 -16.44 9.27
CA GLY A 210 7.70 -16.01 9.61
C GLY A 210 8.64 -17.17 9.97
N GLN A 211 9.92 -16.86 10.14
CA GLN A 211 10.97 -17.84 10.41
C GLN A 211 11.92 -17.38 11.53
N HIS A 212 12.68 -18.32 12.08
CA HIS A 212 13.64 -18.05 13.16
C HIS A 212 13.00 -17.29 14.33
N ALA A 213 13.56 -16.15 14.74
CA ALA A 213 12.98 -15.33 15.80
C ALA A 213 11.64 -14.69 15.39
N GLY A 214 11.43 -14.44 14.09
CA GLY A 214 10.18 -13.90 13.54
C GLY A 214 9.06 -14.93 13.36
N LYS A 215 9.24 -16.19 13.75
CA LYS A 215 8.17 -17.18 13.70
C LYS A 215 7.01 -16.77 14.61
N TYR A 216 5.80 -16.77 14.05
CA TYR A 216 4.54 -16.23 14.57
C TYR A 216 4.42 -14.69 14.63
N TYR A 217 5.39 -13.96 14.06
CA TYR A 217 5.34 -12.49 13.93
C TYR A 217 4.91 -12.02 12.52
N SER A 218 4.66 -12.95 11.59
CA SER A 218 3.96 -12.67 10.33
C SER A 218 2.56 -13.26 10.41
N VAL A 219 1.54 -12.42 10.27
CA VAL A 219 0.12 -12.79 10.39
C VAL A 219 -0.58 -12.50 9.07
N ASN A 220 -0.86 -13.57 8.32
CA ASN A 220 -1.52 -13.48 7.03
C ASN A 220 -2.99 -13.89 7.13
N VAL A 221 -3.86 -13.01 6.63
CA VAL A 221 -5.32 -13.19 6.61
C VAL A 221 -5.78 -13.31 5.16
N PRO A 222 -5.69 -14.51 4.55
CA PRO A 222 -6.08 -14.73 3.16
C PRO A 222 -7.61 -14.70 3.02
N LEU A 223 -8.07 -13.98 2.00
CA LEU A 223 -9.48 -13.76 1.70
C LEU A 223 -9.81 -14.09 0.24
N LYS A 224 -11.10 -14.27 -0.03
CA LYS A 224 -11.69 -14.44 -1.36
C LYS A 224 -12.40 -13.18 -1.82
N ASP A 225 -12.85 -13.18 -3.06
CA ASP A 225 -13.56 -12.07 -3.69
C ASP A 225 -14.83 -11.65 -2.91
N GLY A 226 -15.17 -10.37 -3.05
CA GLY A 226 -16.46 -9.83 -2.64
C GLY A 226 -16.66 -9.66 -1.14
N ILE A 227 -15.60 -9.72 -0.32
CA ILE A 227 -15.74 -9.47 1.13
C ILE A 227 -16.42 -8.11 1.39
N ASP A 228 -17.44 -8.15 2.26
CA ASP A 228 -18.22 -6.98 2.66
C ASP A 228 -17.76 -6.41 4.01
N ASP A 229 -18.22 -5.20 4.34
CA ASP A 229 -17.87 -4.46 5.56
C ASP A 229 -18.08 -5.30 6.83
N GLY A 230 -19.25 -5.95 6.95
CA GLY A 230 -19.62 -6.69 8.15
C GLY A 230 -18.77 -7.95 8.36
N SER A 231 -18.44 -8.64 7.27
CA SER A 231 -17.56 -9.82 7.27
C SER A 231 -16.12 -9.43 7.58
N TYR A 232 -15.63 -8.34 6.97
CA TYR A 232 -14.29 -7.82 7.21
C TYR A 232 -14.12 -7.37 8.66
N GLU A 233 -15.08 -6.62 9.22
CA GLU A 233 -15.05 -6.16 10.61
C GLU A 233 -15.05 -7.31 11.62
N GLN A 234 -15.88 -8.34 11.39
CA GLN A 234 -15.97 -9.54 12.25
C GLN A 234 -14.67 -10.37 12.26
N LEU A 235 -13.82 -10.19 11.26
CA LEU A 235 -12.52 -10.82 11.16
C LEU A 235 -11.42 -9.92 11.74
N TYR A 236 -11.39 -8.66 11.31
CA TYR A 236 -10.38 -7.67 11.65
C TYR A 236 -10.30 -7.41 13.16
N LYS A 237 -11.41 -7.03 13.80
CA LYS A 237 -11.40 -6.61 15.21
C LYS A 237 -10.91 -7.72 16.16
N PRO A 238 -11.37 -8.98 16.08
CA PRO A 238 -10.87 -10.05 16.96
C PRO A 238 -9.39 -10.37 16.75
N ILE A 239 -8.91 -10.39 15.49
CA ILE A 239 -7.50 -10.66 15.19
C ILE A 239 -6.64 -9.53 15.75
N MET A 240 -6.99 -8.28 15.43
CA MET A 240 -6.23 -7.11 15.90
C MET A 240 -6.27 -6.94 17.41
N ALA A 241 -7.39 -7.26 18.06
CA ALA A 241 -7.46 -7.31 19.53
C ALA A 241 -6.42 -8.28 20.10
N LYS A 242 -6.32 -9.48 19.53
CA LYS A 242 -5.36 -10.49 19.99
C LYS A 242 -3.92 -10.08 19.69
N VAL A 243 -3.65 -9.51 18.52
CA VAL A 243 -2.35 -8.94 18.16
C VAL A 243 -1.92 -7.90 19.20
N MET A 244 -2.78 -6.93 19.50
CA MET A 244 -2.48 -5.90 20.49
C MET A 244 -2.25 -6.47 21.89
N GLU A 245 -3.01 -7.50 22.29
CA GLU A 245 -2.85 -8.21 23.57
C GLU A 245 -1.48 -8.89 23.70
N VAL A 246 -1.05 -9.64 22.67
CA VAL A 246 0.16 -10.48 22.77
C VAL A 246 1.43 -9.73 22.38
N PHE A 247 1.38 -8.92 21.32
CA PHE A 247 2.55 -8.22 20.78
C PHE A 247 2.86 -6.93 21.52
N ARG A 248 1.82 -6.22 22.04
CA ARG A 248 1.97 -4.94 22.75
C ARG A 248 2.91 -3.96 22.03
N PRO A 249 2.59 -3.52 20.81
CA PRO A 249 3.43 -2.59 20.07
C PRO A 249 3.54 -1.23 20.76
N GLU A 250 4.64 -0.53 20.49
CA GLU A 250 4.93 0.82 20.99
C GLU A 250 4.76 1.88 19.89
N ALA A 251 4.72 1.47 18.63
CA ALA A 251 4.35 2.28 17.47
C ALA A 251 3.62 1.42 16.43
N ILE A 252 2.74 2.05 15.65
CA ILE A 252 1.99 1.40 14.56
C ILE A 252 2.32 2.07 13.23
N VAL A 253 2.57 1.27 12.20
CA VAL A 253 2.53 1.69 10.80
C VAL A 253 1.30 1.06 10.15
N PHE A 254 0.37 1.90 9.70
CA PHE A 254 -0.89 1.50 9.11
C PHE A 254 -0.88 1.85 7.62
N GLN A 255 -0.78 0.85 6.76
CA GLN A 255 -0.93 0.99 5.32
C GLN A 255 -2.43 0.94 4.99
N SER A 256 -2.92 1.97 4.31
CA SER A 256 -4.34 2.17 4.00
C SER A 256 -4.62 2.06 2.50
N GLY A 257 -4.17 0.96 1.89
CA GLY A 257 -4.41 0.63 0.49
C GLY A 257 -5.89 0.70 0.15
N ALA A 258 -6.23 1.51 -0.84
CA ALA A 258 -7.63 1.83 -1.19
C ALA A 258 -8.16 0.98 -2.36
N ASP A 259 -7.39 0.02 -2.87
CA ASP A 259 -7.83 -0.96 -3.86
C ASP A 259 -8.64 -2.12 -3.26
N SER A 260 -8.72 -2.21 -1.93
CA SER A 260 -9.66 -3.07 -1.21
C SER A 260 -11.10 -2.53 -1.20
N LEU A 261 -11.34 -1.33 -1.77
CA LEU A 261 -12.67 -0.74 -1.91
C LEU A 261 -13.50 -1.37 -3.04
N SER A 262 -14.82 -1.35 -2.85
CA SER A 262 -15.81 -1.68 -3.89
C SER A 262 -15.62 -0.83 -5.14
N GLY A 263 -15.62 -1.50 -6.30
CA GLY A 263 -15.51 -0.85 -7.61
C GLY A 263 -14.13 -0.28 -7.91
N ASP A 264 -13.09 -0.78 -7.25
CA ASP A 264 -11.71 -0.58 -7.69
C ASP A 264 -11.48 -1.20 -9.09
N ARG A 265 -10.49 -0.70 -9.84
CA ARG A 265 -10.19 -1.20 -11.20
C ARG A 265 -9.41 -2.51 -11.22
N LEU A 266 -8.61 -2.79 -10.19
CA LEU A 266 -7.80 -4.01 -10.07
C LEU A 266 -8.28 -4.90 -8.92
N GLY A 267 -8.77 -4.28 -7.84
CA GLY A 267 -9.31 -4.97 -6.69
C GLY A 267 -10.68 -5.62 -6.93
N CYS A 268 -10.97 -6.68 -6.20
CA CYS A 268 -12.22 -7.43 -6.26
C CYS A 268 -12.84 -7.67 -4.88
N PHE A 269 -12.60 -6.77 -3.93
CA PHE A 269 -13.35 -6.68 -2.67
C PHE A 269 -14.58 -5.78 -2.82
N ASN A 270 -15.44 -5.77 -1.80
CA ASN A 270 -16.69 -5.02 -1.80
C ASN A 270 -16.81 -4.09 -0.58
N LEU A 271 -15.68 -3.54 -0.10
CA LEU A 271 -15.67 -2.64 1.05
C LEU A 271 -16.21 -1.26 0.70
N SER A 272 -17.01 -0.68 1.59
CA SER A 272 -17.34 0.74 1.55
C SER A 272 -16.20 1.57 2.15
N ILE A 273 -16.23 2.88 1.90
CA ILE A 273 -15.32 3.84 2.56
C ILE A 273 -15.48 3.81 4.08
N ARG A 274 -16.69 3.52 4.58
CA ARG A 274 -16.93 3.42 6.03
C ARG A 274 -16.30 2.16 6.60
N GLY A 275 -16.55 1.00 5.98
CA GLY A 275 -15.97 -0.28 6.41
C GLY A 275 -14.45 -0.26 6.40
N HIS A 276 -13.85 0.32 5.37
CA HIS A 276 -12.40 0.52 5.27
C HIS A 276 -11.88 1.41 6.44
N ALA A 277 -12.47 2.60 6.64
CA ALA A 277 -12.09 3.51 7.72
C ALA A 277 -12.37 2.98 9.14
N GLU A 278 -13.29 2.02 9.32
CA GLU A 278 -13.51 1.38 10.63
C GLU A 278 -12.26 0.65 11.13
N CYS A 279 -11.40 0.16 10.23
CA CYS A 279 -10.12 -0.46 10.58
C CYS A 279 -9.20 0.56 11.27
N LEU A 280 -9.00 1.71 10.64
CA LEU A 280 -8.19 2.80 11.18
C LEU A 280 -8.79 3.35 12.49
N LYS A 281 -10.11 3.56 12.55
CA LYS A 281 -10.81 4.00 13.76
C LYS A 281 -10.63 3.02 14.91
N TYR A 282 -10.69 1.72 14.64
CA TYR A 282 -10.47 0.68 15.66
C TYR A 282 -9.05 0.76 16.21
N MET A 283 -8.04 0.85 15.34
CA MET A 283 -6.65 0.93 15.78
C MET A 283 -6.35 2.21 16.57
N ARG A 284 -7.02 3.32 16.26
CA ARG A 284 -6.91 4.57 17.03
C ARG A 284 -7.35 4.42 18.50
N THR A 285 -8.23 3.48 18.81
CA THR A 285 -8.72 3.26 20.20
C THR A 285 -7.65 2.75 21.15
N PHE A 286 -6.54 2.21 20.63
CA PHE A 286 -5.42 1.72 21.44
C PHE A 286 -4.45 2.82 21.89
N HIS A 287 -4.59 4.04 21.36
CA HIS A 287 -3.77 5.20 21.74
C HIS A 287 -2.25 4.97 21.61
N ILE A 288 -1.84 4.23 20.58
CA ILE A 288 -0.43 4.01 20.22
C ILE A 288 -0.01 5.02 19.14
N PRO A 289 1.20 5.62 19.22
CA PRO A 289 1.73 6.46 18.15
C PRO A 289 1.64 5.78 16.79
N MET A 290 1.13 6.48 15.79
CA MET A 290 0.76 5.86 14.52
C MET A 290 1.21 6.68 13.32
N ILE A 291 1.77 6.02 12.32
CA ILE A 291 1.88 6.57 10.97
C ILE A 291 0.86 5.88 10.06
N VAL A 292 0.13 6.68 9.29
CA VAL A 292 -0.88 6.23 8.33
C VAL A 292 -0.34 6.54 6.94
N LEU A 293 -0.22 5.51 6.13
CA LEU A 293 0.31 5.56 4.77
C LEU A 293 -0.80 5.28 3.76
N GLY A 294 -0.55 5.64 2.51
CA GLY A 294 -1.40 5.27 1.39
C GLY A 294 -1.24 3.79 1.03
N GLY A 295 -1.04 3.51 -0.26
CA GLY A 295 -1.03 2.17 -0.80
C GLY A 295 -1.62 2.12 -2.21
N GLY A 296 -2.12 0.96 -2.63
CA GLY A 296 -2.88 0.79 -3.87
C GLY A 296 -4.17 1.60 -3.93
N GLY A 297 -4.89 1.47 -5.04
CA GLY A 297 -6.14 2.19 -5.30
C GLY A 297 -6.15 2.82 -6.70
N TYR A 298 -7.01 2.29 -7.56
CA TYR A 298 -6.95 2.50 -9.01
C TYR A 298 -8.24 3.10 -9.58
N THR A 299 -9.33 3.11 -8.81
CA THR A 299 -10.46 4.02 -9.03
C THR A 299 -10.20 5.36 -8.30
N ILE A 300 -9.41 6.25 -8.91
CA ILE A 300 -8.83 7.44 -8.24
C ILE A 300 -9.82 8.34 -7.49
N ARG A 301 -11.07 8.47 -7.98
CA ARG A 301 -12.13 9.22 -7.31
C ARG A 301 -12.52 8.60 -5.96
N ASN A 302 -12.49 7.27 -5.85
CA ASN A 302 -12.80 6.56 -4.62
C ASN A 302 -11.60 6.61 -3.65
N VAL A 303 -10.38 6.57 -4.17
CA VAL A 303 -9.17 6.81 -3.37
C VAL A 303 -9.22 8.18 -2.70
N ALA A 304 -9.51 9.23 -3.48
CA ALA A 304 -9.61 10.59 -2.95
C ALA A 304 -10.66 10.71 -1.83
N ARG A 305 -11.83 10.09 -2.02
CA ARG A 305 -12.89 10.05 -1.01
C ARG A 305 -12.47 9.29 0.24
N CYS A 306 -11.87 8.11 0.07
CA CYS A 306 -11.44 7.23 1.16
C CYS A 306 -10.45 7.94 2.08
N TRP A 307 -9.33 8.40 1.53
CA TRP A 307 -8.29 9.04 2.33
C TRP A 307 -8.71 10.40 2.90
N ALA A 308 -9.60 11.13 2.21
CA ALA A 308 -10.22 12.33 2.78
C ALA A 308 -11.07 11.98 4.02
N TYR A 309 -11.90 10.95 3.92
CA TYR A 309 -12.75 10.48 5.01
C TYR A 309 -11.93 9.91 6.18
N GLU A 310 -10.89 9.13 5.92
CA GLU A 310 -9.97 8.62 6.94
C GLU A 310 -9.24 9.75 7.67
N THR A 311 -8.80 10.78 6.95
CA THR A 311 -8.23 11.99 7.56
C THR A 311 -9.25 12.68 8.47
N GLY A 312 -10.51 12.80 8.04
CA GLY A 312 -11.61 13.30 8.88
C GLY A 312 -11.82 12.46 10.15
N CYS A 313 -11.78 11.14 10.03
CA CYS A 313 -11.88 10.21 11.15
C CYS A 313 -10.74 10.40 12.16
N LEU A 314 -9.49 10.57 11.70
CA LEU A 314 -8.34 10.88 12.55
C LEU A 314 -8.53 12.21 13.28
N LEU A 315 -9.06 13.22 12.59
CA LEU A 315 -9.33 14.55 13.17
C LEU A 315 -10.57 14.58 14.08
N GLY A 316 -11.37 13.51 14.10
CA GLY A 316 -12.65 13.48 14.81
C GLY A 316 -13.67 14.46 14.22
N VAL A 317 -13.63 14.66 12.91
CA VAL A 317 -14.55 15.52 12.17
C VAL A 317 -15.63 14.65 11.54
N ASP A 318 -16.89 14.98 11.83
CA ASP A 318 -18.02 14.44 11.08
C ASP A 318 -18.10 15.18 9.74
N MET A 319 -17.89 14.46 8.65
CA MET A 319 -17.77 15.03 7.30
C MET A 319 -19.12 14.96 6.59
N ASP A 320 -19.52 16.04 5.92
CA ASP A 320 -20.70 16.05 5.06
C ASP A 320 -20.52 15.05 3.92
N ASP A 321 -21.54 14.24 3.67
CA ASP A 321 -21.55 13.30 2.55
C ASP A 321 -21.62 14.03 1.20
N THR A 322 -22.12 15.26 1.15
CA THR A 322 -22.04 16.11 -0.03
C THR A 322 -20.62 16.65 -0.18
N LEU A 323 -19.94 16.30 -1.27
CA LEU A 323 -18.59 16.79 -1.53
C LEU A 323 -18.61 18.31 -1.74
N PRO A 324 -17.68 19.06 -1.13
CA PRO A 324 -17.53 20.48 -1.41
C PRO A 324 -17.06 20.68 -2.85
N THR A 325 -17.49 21.77 -3.47
CA THR A 325 -16.96 22.18 -4.77
C THR A 325 -15.46 22.42 -4.68
N ASN A 326 -14.73 21.78 -5.58
CA ASN A 326 -13.28 21.70 -5.64
C ASN A 326 -12.80 21.59 -7.10
N ASP A 327 -11.49 21.67 -7.33
CA ASP A 327 -10.89 21.73 -8.68
C ASP A 327 -11.17 20.47 -9.51
N TYR A 328 -11.46 19.35 -8.84
CA TYR A 328 -11.75 18.06 -9.45
C TYR A 328 -13.23 17.66 -9.36
N SER A 329 -14.14 18.60 -9.11
CA SER A 329 -15.57 18.32 -8.85
C SER A 329 -16.22 17.40 -9.88
N GLU A 330 -15.85 17.53 -11.15
CA GLU A 330 -16.43 16.72 -12.23
C GLU A 330 -16.00 15.24 -12.18
N TYR A 331 -14.87 14.92 -11.56
CA TYR A 331 -14.45 13.52 -11.34
C TYR A 331 -15.38 12.75 -10.40
N PHE A 332 -16.13 13.47 -9.56
CA PHE A 332 -17.02 12.88 -8.55
C PHE A 332 -18.49 12.81 -9.01
N GLY A 333 -18.79 13.19 -10.25
CA GLY A 333 -20.10 13.03 -10.86
C GLY A 333 -20.50 11.55 -11.01
N PRO A 334 -21.81 11.25 -11.12
CA PRO A 334 -22.92 12.21 -11.07
C PRO A 334 -23.40 12.54 -9.65
N THR A 335 -23.04 11.74 -8.64
CA THR A 335 -23.62 11.88 -7.28
C THR A 335 -22.99 12.99 -6.47
N ARG A 336 -21.70 13.28 -6.67
CA ARG A 336 -20.90 14.21 -5.85
C ARG A 336 -21.00 13.90 -4.34
N GLN A 337 -21.15 12.62 -4.01
CA GLN A 337 -21.13 12.13 -2.63
C GLN A 337 -19.74 11.65 -2.20
N LEU A 338 -19.44 11.75 -0.92
CA LEU A 338 -18.22 11.27 -0.28
C LEU A 338 -18.25 9.76 -0.17
N HIS A 339 -19.35 9.20 0.32
CA HIS A 339 -19.51 7.75 0.44
C HIS A 339 -19.88 7.11 -0.90
N ILE A 340 -19.43 5.86 -1.05
CA ILE A 340 -19.74 5.01 -2.20
C ILE A 340 -20.76 3.95 -1.80
N GLN A 341 -21.60 3.55 -2.75
CA GLN A 341 -22.42 2.36 -2.60
C GLN A 341 -21.57 1.13 -2.96
N THR A 342 -21.66 0.09 -2.14
CA THR A 342 -21.09 -1.22 -2.45
C THR A 342 -21.88 -1.88 -3.56
N SER A 343 -21.23 -2.77 -4.32
CA SER A 343 -21.87 -3.49 -5.42
C SER A 343 -22.73 -4.67 -4.92
N ASN A 344 -23.49 -5.28 -5.82
CA ASN A 344 -24.21 -6.54 -5.59
C ASN A 344 -23.35 -7.79 -5.85
N MET A 345 -22.01 -7.66 -5.89
CA MET A 345 -21.08 -8.78 -6.00
C MET A 345 -21.32 -9.79 -4.88
N GLU A 346 -21.24 -11.08 -5.23
CA GLU A 346 -21.33 -12.17 -4.25
C GLU A 346 -20.09 -12.19 -3.34
N ASN A 347 -20.32 -12.23 -2.03
CA ASN A 347 -19.26 -12.46 -1.06
C ASN A 347 -18.92 -13.95 -1.00
N GLN A 348 -17.77 -14.33 -1.55
CA GLN A 348 -17.32 -15.74 -1.59
C GLN A 348 -16.71 -16.22 -0.26
N ASN A 349 -16.62 -15.34 0.74
CA ASN A 349 -16.07 -15.62 2.05
C ASN A 349 -17.19 -16.12 2.97
N THR A 350 -17.52 -17.41 2.87
CA THR A 350 -18.54 -18.00 3.75
C THR A 350 -18.17 -17.85 5.22
N VAL A 351 -19.18 -17.82 6.09
CA VAL A 351 -18.98 -17.70 7.54
C VAL A 351 -18.07 -18.81 8.06
N GLU A 352 -18.21 -20.04 7.56
CA GLU A 352 -17.38 -21.18 7.94
C GLU A 352 -15.91 -20.98 7.53
N TYR A 353 -15.68 -20.44 6.33
CA TYR A 353 -14.33 -20.14 5.84
C TYR A 353 -13.66 -19.08 6.71
N LEU A 354 -14.34 -17.96 6.96
CA LEU A 354 -13.82 -16.85 7.77
C LEU A 354 -13.56 -17.29 9.22
N GLN A 355 -14.45 -18.09 9.80
CA GLN A 355 -14.23 -18.67 11.13
C GLN A 355 -13.01 -19.59 11.15
N GLY A 356 -12.83 -20.42 10.11
CA GLY A 356 -11.65 -21.27 9.96
C GLY A 356 -10.34 -20.48 9.92
N VAL A 357 -10.28 -19.45 9.07
CA VAL A 357 -9.13 -18.52 8.95
C VAL A 357 -8.86 -17.85 10.30
N ARG A 358 -9.88 -17.23 10.90
CA ARG A 358 -9.77 -16.54 12.20
C ARG A 358 -9.25 -17.47 13.30
N ASN A 359 -9.83 -18.66 13.43
CA ASN A 359 -9.46 -19.58 14.50
C ASN A 359 -8.00 -20.04 14.36
N ARG A 360 -7.55 -20.27 13.12
CA ARG A 360 -6.16 -20.65 12.85
C ARG A 360 -5.18 -19.51 13.16
N ILE A 361 -5.53 -18.28 12.84
CA ILE A 361 -4.72 -17.10 13.18
C ILE A 361 -4.64 -16.92 14.70
N LEU A 362 -5.76 -17.06 15.41
CA LEU A 362 -5.77 -16.98 16.87
C LEU A 362 -4.95 -18.11 17.51
N GLU A 363 -4.95 -19.31 16.91
CA GLU A 363 -4.08 -20.42 17.32
C GLU A 363 -2.59 -20.06 17.13
N HIS A 364 -2.21 -19.49 15.98
CA HIS A 364 -0.83 -19.02 15.73
C HIS A 364 -0.42 -17.94 16.74
N LEU A 365 -1.25 -16.93 16.98
CA LEU A 365 -1.00 -15.87 17.95
C LEU A 365 -0.90 -16.40 19.39
N SER A 366 -1.58 -17.51 19.71
CA SER A 366 -1.45 -18.15 21.03
C SER A 366 -0.10 -18.81 21.28
N GLN A 367 0.72 -19.01 20.24
CA GLN A 367 2.08 -19.55 20.36
C GLN A 367 3.08 -18.51 20.86
N LEU A 368 2.75 -17.21 20.76
CA LEU A 368 3.60 -16.14 21.26
C LEU A 368 3.55 -16.10 22.79
N GLN A 369 4.73 -16.06 23.41
CA GLN A 369 4.80 -15.75 24.83
C GLN A 369 4.43 -14.28 25.03
N PRO A 370 3.60 -13.92 26.04
CA PRO A 370 3.34 -12.52 26.36
C PRO A 370 4.66 -11.81 26.65
N ALA A 371 4.94 -10.71 25.93
CA ALA A 371 6.22 -10.00 26.01
C ALA A 371 6.70 -9.77 27.48
N PRO A 372 7.86 -10.27 27.93
CA PRO A 372 8.34 -9.96 29.27
C PRO A 372 8.49 -8.44 29.42
N SER A 373 8.19 -7.90 30.60
CA SER A 373 8.48 -6.51 30.92
C SER A 373 10.01 -6.34 30.97
N VAL A 374 10.60 -5.48 30.14
CA VAL A 374 12.08 -5.30 30.08
C VAL A 374 12.45 -3.83 30.38
N PRO A 375 13.53 -3.58 31.14
CA PRO A 375 13.97 -2.24 31.57
C PRO A 375 14.38 -1.32 30.41
N LEU A 376 14.22 -0.01 30.62
CA LEU A 376 14.60 1.07 29.70
C LEU A 376 16.05 0.91 29.22
N HIS A 377 16.23 0.87 27.89
CA HIS A 377 17.53 1.10 27.25
C HIS A 377 17.65 2.57 26.87
N GLU A 378 18.84 3.16 27.05
CA GLU A 378 19.14 4.49 26.49
C GLU A 378 19.14 4.40 24.95
N ALA A 379 18.31 5.21 24.31
CA ALA A 379 18.21 5.25 22.86
C ALA A 379 19.54 5.70 22.24
N PRO A 380 20.06 5.03 21.20
CA PRO A 380 21.23 5.50 20.46
C PRO A 380 20.96 6.90 19.89
N THR A 381 21.98 7.77 19.87
CA THR A 381 21.89 9.08 19.24
C THR A 381 21.45 8.95 17.79
N THR A 382 20.36 9.64 17.44
CA THR A 382 19.82 9.72 16.08
C THR A 382 20.89 10.25 15.12
N HIS A 383 21.13 9.55 14.00
CA HIS A 383 22.10 9.96 12.97
C HIS A 383 21.65 11.18 12.13
N VAL A 384 20.54 11.81 12.48
CA VAL A 384 20.08 13.06 11.87
C VAL A 384 20.51 14.20 12.79
N SER A 385 21.57 14.93 12.42
CA SER A 385 22.00 16.09 13.21
C SER A 385 20.81 17.04 13.42
N SER A 386 20.69 17.68 14.58
CA SER A 386 19.56 18.60 14.85
C SER A 386 19.43 19.73 13.83
N LYS A 387 20.49 19.99 13.04
CA LYS A 387 20.46 20.94 11.91
C LYS A 387 19.68 20.40 10.70
N HIS A 388 19.63 19.09 10.51
CA HIS A 388 18.89 18.46 9.41
C HIS A 388 17.39 18.37 9.72
N VAL A 389 16.99 18.14 10.97
CA VAL A 389 15.57 18.20 11.40
C VAL A 389 14.97 19.61 11.20
N GLN A 390 15.78 20.66 11.35
CA GLN A 390 15.38 22.04 11.01
C GLN A 390 15.40 22.31 9.50
N SER A 391 16.33 21.73 8.74
CA SER A 391 16.34 21.88 7.27
C SER A 391 15.27 21.06 6.55
N MET A 392 14.76 20.00 7.20
CA MET A 392 13.67 19.17 6.67
C MET A 392 12.28 19.77 6.93
N ASN A 393 12.19 20.84 7.74
CA ASN A 393 10.93 21.50 8.08
C ASN A 393 10.97 22.95 7.59
N THR A 394 10.53 23.20 6.36
CA THR A 394 10.10 24.56 5.98
C THR A 394 8.61 24.69 6.28
N GLU A 395 8.28 25.30 7.42
CA GLU A 395 6.95 25.89 7.60
C GLU A 395 6.80 27.01 6.56
N ARG A 396 5.85 26.88 5.62
CA ARG A 396 5.44 28.00 4.77
C ARG A 396 4.19 28.63 5.35
N ASP A 397 4.15 29.97 5.34
CA ASP A 397 2.93 30.73 5.57
C ASP A 397 1.84 30.30 4.57
N ASN A 398 0.63 30.06 5.08
CA ASN A 398 -0.53 29.50 4.37
C ASN A 398 -1.10 30.38 3.22
N ASP A 399 -0.50 31.54 2.94
CA ASP A 399 -1.14 32.58 2.11
C ASP A 399 -0.58 32.72 0.67
N ALA A 400 0.26 31.79 0.21
CA ALA A 400 0.83 31.88 -1.14
C ALA A 400 0.85 30.54 -1.88
N TYR A 401 -0.33 30.04 -2.26
CA TYR A 401 -0.45 29.07 -3.34
C TYR A 401 -0.76 29.81 -4.65
N PRO A 402 0.14 29.79 -5.66
CA PRO A 402 -0.20 30.31 -6.97
C PRO A 402 -1.29 29.43 -7.62
N PRO A 403 -2.16 30.01 -8.47
CA PRO A 403 -3.13 29.22 -9.22
C PRO A 403 -2.40 28.15 -10.04
N ALA A 404 -2.98 26.96 -10.09
CA ALA A 404 -2.48 25.86 -10.91
C ALA A 404 -2.24 26.37 -12.34
N HIS A 405 -1.01 26.18 -12.84
CA HIS A 405 -0.77 26.29 -14.26
C HIS A 405 -1.56 25.18 -14.94
N ASP A 406 -2.47 25.56 -15.84
CA ASP A 406 -3.20 24.65 -16.72
C ASP A 406 -2.18 23.80 -17.49
N ALA A 407 -2.01 22.56 -17.05
CA ALA A 407 -1.55 21.51 -17.94
C ALA A 407 -2.76 21.16 -18.80
N GLU A 408 -2.80 21.70 -20.02
CA GLU A 408 -3.73 21.26 -21.05
C GLU A 408 -3.54 19.74 -21.24
N LEU A 409 -4.45 18.96 -20.64
CA LEU A 409 -4.62 17.56 -20.94
C LEU A 409 -5.53 17.49 -22.16
N ASP A 410 -4.98 17.05 -23.29
CA ASP A 410 -5.74 16.80 -24.51
C ASP A 410 -6.91 15.85 -24.23
N HIS A 411 -8.12 16.41 -24.28
CA HIS A 411 -9.36 15.66 -24.21
C HIS A 411 -9.68 15.07 -25.58
N GLU A 412 -9.15 13.89 -25.89
CA GLU A 412 -9.74 13.06 -26.94
C GLU A 412 -11.05 12.46 -26.42
N ARG A 413 -12.16 13.06 -26.88
CA ARG A 413 -13.51 12.54 -26.70
C ARG A 413 -13.72 11.37 -27.66
N ASP A 414 -13.93 10.17 -27.12
CA ASP A 414 -14.54 9.07 -27.85
C ASP A 414 -15.95 9.50 -28.31
N THR A 415 -16.08 9.88 -29.58
CA THR A 415 -17.37 10.12 -30.22
C THR A 415 -17.86 8.85 -30.88
N GLU A 416 -18.85 8.19 -30.28
CA GLU A 416 -19.71 7.23 -30.94
C GLU A 416 -20.46 7.91 -32.10
N HIS A 417 -20.18 7.48 -33.33
CA HIS A 417 -20.88 7.94 -34.53
C HIS A 417 -22.19 7.16 -34.69
N LYS A 418 -23.34 7.83 -34.51
CA LYS A 418 -24.65 7.34 -35.00
C LYS A 418 -24.78 7.65 -36.50
N PRO A 419 -25.10 6.70 -37.38
CA PRO A 419 -25.44 7.03 -38.75
C PRO A 419 -26.95 7.28 -38.91
N GLU A 420 -27.26 8.34 -39.66
CA GLU A 420 -28.60 8.70 -40.12
C GLU A 420 -29.15 7.71 -41.16
N ARG A 421 -30.49 7.57 -41.16
CA ARG A 421 -31.26 6.77 -42.10
C ARG A 421 -31.17 7.34 -43.52
N ASN A 422 -30.84 6.49 -44.50
CA ASN A 422 -31.31 6.68 -45.87
C ASN A 422 -31.70 5.35 -46.52
N VAL A 423 -32.83 5.40 -47.21
CA VAL A 423 -33.58 4.27 -47.77
C VAL A 423 -32.94 3.81 -49.09
N GLY A 424 -32.65 2.52 -49.22
CA GLY A 424 -32.21 1.90 -50.47
C GLY A 424 -32.17 0.37 -50.34
N THR A 425 -33.01 -0.30 -51.11
CA THR A 425 -33.29 -1.74 -51.14
C THR A 425 -32.11 -2.61 -51.62
N SER A 426 -31.81 -3.72 -50.96
CA SER A 426 -31.91 -5.11 -51.49
C SER A 426 -31.08 -6.15 -50.71
N ASN A 427 -31.75 -7.28 -50.44
CA ASN A 427 -31.33 -8.68 -50.25
C ASN A 427 -30.26 -9.12 -49.23
N GLU A 428 -30.77 -9.86 -48.23
CA GLU A 428 -30.37 -11.19 -47.73
C GLU A 428 -28.88 -11.54 -47.57
N ASN A 429 -28.42 -11.62 -46.31
CA ASN A 429 -28.08 -12.91 -45.67
C ASN A 429 -27.61 -12.74 -44.21
N GLU A 430 -27.98 -13.70 -43.38
CA GLU A 430 -27.81 -13.79 -41.93
C GLU A 430 -26.33 -13.83 -41.49
N LEU A 431 -26.03 -13.16 -40.37
CA LEU A 431 -24.79 -13.31 -39.59
C LEU A 431 -25.05 -14.20 -38.37
N PRO A 432 -24.25 -15.24 -38.10
CA PRO A 432 -24.17 -15.85 -36.78
C PRO A 432 -23.04 -15.23 -35.94
N SER A 433 -23.32 -15.14 -34.63
CA SER A 433 -22.39 -14.80 -33.56
C SER A 433 -21.22 -15.79 -33.45
N SER A 434 -20.01 -15.30 -33.20
CA SER A 434 -18.88 -16.08 -32.65
C SER A 434 -18.27 -15.24 -31.52
N ALA A 435 -18.25 -15.65 -30.25
CA ALA A 435 -17.58 -16.82 -29.66
C ALA A 435 -16.07 -16.80 -29.97
N ILE A 436 -15.32 -15.97 -29.24
CA ILE A 436 -13.86 -16.04 -29.22
C ILE A 436 -13.48 -17.25 -28.36
N SER A 437 -12.82 -18.20 -29.02
CA SER A 437 -12.48 -19.50 -28.51
C SER A 437 -11.24 -19.48 -27.60
N THR A 438 -11.26 -20.45 -26.70
CA THR A 438 -10.25 -20.87 -25.73
C THR A 438 -8.99 -21.42 -26.40
N GLN A 439 -8.24 -20.57 -27.11
CA GLN A 439 -7.04 -21.03 -27.84
C GLN A 439 -5.86 -20.03 -27.81
N ALA A 440 -5.78 -19.23 -26.76
CA ALA A 440 -4.60 -18.42 -26.43
C ALA A 440 -4.13 -18.65 -24.97
N ARG A 441 -4.39 -19.85 -24.41
CA ARG A 441 -4.12 -20.18 -23.00
C ARG A 441 -3.15 -21.35 -22.79
N ASN A 442 -2.58 -21.94 -23.84
CA ASN A 442 -1.79 -23.18 -23.75
C ASN A 442 -0.42 -23.16 -24.46
N GLU A 443 0.30 -22.03 -24.46
CA GLU A 443 1.71 -22.00 -24.89
C GLU A 443 2.62 -21.24 -23.90
N LEU A 444 2.49 -21.53 -22.61
CA LEU A 444 3.44 -21.04 -21.59
C LEU A 444 3.94 -22.11 -20.62
N ILE A 445 3.86 -23.38 -20.99
CA ILE A 445 4.45 -24.49 -20.23
C ILE A 445 5.10 -25.46 -21.21
N GLN A 446 6.34 -25.17 -21.60
CA GLN A 446 7.37 -26.15 -22.00
C GLN A 446 8.60 -25.42 -22.57
N THR A 447 9.43 -24.83 -21.70
CA THR A 447 10.84 -24.56 -22.03
C THR A 447 11.69 -24.28 -20.79
N VAL A 448 11.65 -25.16 -19.79
CA VAL A 448 12.70 -25.23 -18.75
C VAL A 448 12.98 -26.69 -18.46
N ASP A 449 13.60 -27.39 -19.41
CA ASP A 449 14.22 -28.69 -19.15
C ASP A 449 15.23 -29.05 -20.25
N MET A 450 16.19 -28.16 -20.50
CA MET A 450 17.37 -28.47 -21.31
C MET A 450 18.52 -27.62 -20.79
N LEU A 451 19.27 -28.14 -19.82
CA LEU A 451 20.72 -27.98 -19.61
C LEU A 451 21.08 -28.52 -18.22
N GLY A 452 21.34 -29.82 -18.15
CA GLY A 452 21.84 -30.46 -16.93
C GLY A 452 23.33 -30.21 -16.73
N LEU A 453 23.72 -29.90 -15.48
CA LEU A 453 25.00 -30.29 -14.87
C LEU A 453 24.83 -30.40 -13.33
N PRO A 454 25.63 -31.24 -12.64
CA PRO A 454 25.22 -31.86 -11.37
C PRO A 454 25.84 -31.19 -10.14
N GLY A 455 25.07 -31.13 -9.05
CA GLY A 455 25.48 -30.61 -7.74
C GLY A 455 25.32 -31.65 -6.63
N HIS A 456 26.42 -31.91 -5.94
CA HIS A 456 26.66 -32.91 -4.91
C HIS A 456 25.76 -32.90 -3.66
N SER A 457 25.54 -34.12 -3.16
CA SER A 457 25.67 -34.55 -1.75
C SER A 457 24.82 -33.87 -0.68
N ARG A 458 23.86 -34.65 -0.14
CA ARG A 458 23.67 -34.73 1.31
C ARG A 458 23.40 -36.18 1.74
N ALA A 459 24.37 -36.72 2.48
CA ALA A 459 24.18 -37.83 3.39
C ALA A 459 23.40 -37.34 4.62
N HIS A 460 22.43 -38.14 5.06
CA HIS A 460 22.27 -38.55 6.46
C HIS A 460 21.16 -39.62 6.54
N ASP A 461 21.59 -40.87 6.76
CA ASP A 461 21.16 -41.79 7.82
C ASP A 461 20.10 -41.25 8.80
N MET A 462 19.21 -42.02 9.42
CA MET A 462 18.84 -43.44 9.43
C MET A 462 17.68 -43.48 10.43
N LEU A 463 16.57 -44.16 10.15
CA LEU A 463 15.77 -44.79 11.20
C LEU A 463 15.13 -46.08 10.64
N PRO A 464 15.23 -47.22 11.36
CA PRO A 464 14.74 -48.51 10.89
C PRO A 464 13.30 -48.77 11.35
N ASN A 465 12.54 -49.51 10.55
CA ASN A 465 11.54 -50.47 11.04
C ASN A 465 11.00 -51.31 9.87
N SER A 466 11.48 -52.54 9.74
CA SER A 466 10.69 -53.63 9.16
C SER A 466 11.15 -54.98 9.71
N THR A 467 10.26 -55.56 10.52
CA THR A 467 10.20 -56.97 10.87
C THR A 467 9.42 -57.74 9.79
N ASN A 468 9.92 -58.92 9.42
CA ASN A 468 9.21 -60.08 8.82
C ASN A 468 8.55 -59.82 7.45
N GLU A 469 8.75 -60.59 6.38
CA GLU A 469 9.09 -62.00 6.13
C GLU A 469 9.92 -62.13 4.85
#